data_AF-A0AAV2FKA6-F1
#
_entry.id   AF-A0AAV2FKA6-F1
#
_cell.length_a   1.000
_cell.length_b   1.000
_cell.length_c   1.000
_cell.angle_alpha   90.00
_cell.angle_beta   90.00
_cell.angle_gamma   90.00
#
_symmetry.space_group_name_H-M   'P 1'
#
loop_
_entity.id
_entity.type
_entity.pdbx_description
1 polymer ?
#
loop_
_entity_poly.entity_id
_entity_poly.type
_entity_poly.pdbx_seq_one_letter_code
_entity_poly.pdbx_strand_id
1 'polypeptide(L)'
;MAPNSHNTNNVLLLILLLLVSFFGSLFLGNGAANAILDEKLRLAEMNRIRISVSQNGSADFRTITEALASIPPHNPRRVVIFVESGVYREKIAIPKTLPFITLRGDAGGDPPTITGNDTASVPGKDGMPLTTFQSATVAVDGDYFVAVNIKFENTAPHVIGSRGGQGVAIRVSGTKAAFYNCSFYGNQDTLYDHKGLHYFQSCFIQGSVDFIFGSGTSLYENCGLRSTSKKVASITAQKRSSSSLANGFSFKNCSVTGTGRIYLGRAWGDYSRVVFSYTYMDQVVLPQGWNDWGKTERDRRVFYGEYKCSGPGADVTERVPWARILSDEEAKPFLGTYYVDGDKWLVDPLTE
;
A
#
# COMPACT_ATOMS: atom_id res chain seq x y z
N MET A 1 -66.15 45.24 28.83
CA MET A 1 -65.97 46.33 29.81
C MET A 1 -64.96 45.86 30.84
N ALA A 2 -63.76 46.44 30.83
CA ALA A 2 -63.02 46.65 32.09
C ALA A 2 -63.82 47.70 32.90
N PRO A 3 -63.66 47.86 34.24
CA PRO A 3 -62.33 48.16 34.83
C PRO A 3 -62.08 47.65 36.27
N ASN A 4 -60.78 47.63 36.63
CA ASN A 4 -60.12 48.20 37.83
C ASN A 4 -60.67 47.89 39.25
N SER A 5 -59.87 47.71 40.32
CA SER A 5 -58.43 47.94 40.54
C SER A 5 -58.00 47.54 41.95
N HIS A 6 -56.69 47.28 42.07
CA HIS A 6 -55.78 47.52 43.21
C HIS A 6 -55.93 46.76 44.54
N ASN A 7 -54.88 46.00 44.88
CA ASN A 7 -54.01 46.43 45.99
C ASN A 7 -52.54 45.97 45.83
N THR A 8 -51.66 46.96 45.96
CA THR A 8 -50.18 47.03 46.13
C THR A 8 -49.70 46.37 47.45
N ASN A 9 -48.44 46.10 47.80
CA ASN A 9 -47.06 46.24 47.28
C ASN A 9 -46.14 45.44 48.25
N ASN A 10 -45.04 44.88 47.75
CA ASN A 10 -43.75 44.67 48.44
C ASN A 10 -42.80 44.03 47.40
N VAL A 11 -42.24 44.80 46.46
CA VAL A 11 -40.96 45.53 46.56
C VAL A 11 -39.77 44.64 46.93
N LEU A 12 -39.09 44.07 45.92
CA LEU A 12 -37.63 44.09 45.82
C LEU A 12 -37.19 43.98 44.35
N LEU A 13 -37.09 45.17 43.73
CA LEU A 13 -36.13 45.69 42.74
C LEU A 13 -35.33 44.65 41.90
N LEU A 14 -35.68 44.36 40.62
CA LEU A 14 -35.61 45.10 39.35
C LEU A 14 -34.42 44.67 38.46
N ILE A 15 -34.79 44.31 37.24
CA ILE A 15 -34.01 43.80 36.11
C ILE A 15 -33.43 44.95 35.26
N LEU A 16 -32.31 44.64 34.59
CA LEU A 16 -31.75 45.19 33.33
C LEU A 16 -30.80 46.40 33.38
N LEU A 17 -29.55 46.19 32.91
CA LEU A 17 -29.02 46.83 31.68
C LEU A 17 -27.65 46.27 31.26
N LEU A 18 -27.48 46.19 29.95
CA LEU A 18 -26.36 45.69 29.15
C LEU A 18 -25.01 46.36 29.45
N LEU A 19 -23.91 45.58 29.42
CA LEU A 19 -22.59 46.01 28.92
C LEU A 19 -21.79 44.79 28.44
N VAL A 20 -21.12 44.97 27.30
CA VAL A 20 -20.43 44.00 26.43
C VAL A 20 -19.04 43.65 26.96
N SER A 21 -18.65 42.38 26.96
CA SER A 21 -17.26 41.96 26.64
C SER A 21 -17.13 40.45 26.33
N PHE A 22 -16.91 40.19 25.05
CA PHE A 22 -16.03 39.17 24.45
C PHE A 22 -15.33 38.19 25.40
N PHE A 23 -15.63 36.89 25.29
CA PHE A 23 -14.67 35.82 24.96
C PHE A 23 -15.44 34.53 24.66
N GLY A 24 -15.39 34.10 23.41
CA GLY A 24 -16.02 32.87 22.95
C GLY A 24 -15.25 31.62 23.39
N SER A 25 -15.97 30.51 23.50
CA SER A 25 -15.42 29.16 23.35
C SER A 25 -16.43 28.33 22.58
N LEU A 26 -16.38 28.52 21.26
CA LEU A 26 -16.96 27.65 20.27
C LEU A 26 -16.18 26.33 20.34
N PHE A 27 -16.77 25.26 20.89
CA PHE A 27 -16.26 23.91 20.67
C PHE A 27 -16.57 23.52 19.22
N LEU A 28 -15.75 24.02 18.29
CA LEU A 28 -15.58 23.40 16.99
C LEU A 28 -14.81 22.10 17.23
N GLY A 29 -15.49 20.97 17.06
CA GLY A 29 -14.82 19.73 16.74
C GLY A 29 -13.95 19.98 15.51
N ASN A 30 -12.65 19.70 15.65
CA ASN A 30 -11.65 19.89 14.61
C ASN A 30 -12.12 19.33 13.27
N GLY A 31 -12.12 20.18 12.26
CA GLY A 31 -12.65 19.89 10.95
C GLY A 31 -11.94 18.73 10.28
N ALA A 32 -12.72 17.73 9.87
CA ALA A 32 -12.51 17.16 8.56
C ALA A 32 -12.77 18.30 7.57
N ALA A 33 -11.73 19.00 7.14
CA ALA A 33 -11.82 19.71 5.87
C ALA A 33 -12.36 18.66 4.89
N ASN A 34 -13.46 18.97 4.19
CA ASN A 34 -13.90 18.16 3.06
C ASN A 34 -12.72 18.11 2.08
N ALA A 35 -11.86 17.10 2.21
CA ALA A 35 -10.71 16.93 1.36
C ALA A 35 -11.29 16.65 -0.03
N ILE A 36 -11.15 17.64 -0.91
CA ILE A 36 -11.60 17.51 -2.27
C ILE A 36 -10.59 16.58 -2.95
N LEU A 37 -11.08 15.45 -3.48
CA LEU A 37 -10.28 14.56 -4.33
C LEU A 37 -9.53 15.40 -5.37
N ASP A 38 -8.32 14.96 -5.72
CA ASP A 38 -7.56 15.55 -6.82
C ASP A 38 -8.46 15.78 -8.03
N GLU A 39 -8.49 17.00 -8.55
CA GLU A 39 -9.43 17.39 -9.62
C GLU A 39 -9.32 16.49 -10.84
N LYS A 40 -8.10 16.05 -11.19
CA LYS A 40 -7.90 15.13 -12.32
C LYS A 40 -8.55 13.77 -12.06
N LEU A 41 -8.42 13.26 -10.83
CA LEU A 41 -9.06 12.02 -10.43
C LEU A 41 -10.58 12.19 -10.43
N ARG A 42 -11.10 13.27 -9.83
CA ARG A 42 -12.54 13.55 -9.79
C ARG A 42 -13.16 13.54 -11.21
N LEU A 43 -12.53 14.21 -12.17
CA LEU A 43 -12.98 14.23 -13.57
C LEU A 43 -12.89 12.84 -14.23
N ALA A 44 -11.84 12.07 -13.92
CA ALA A 44 -11.69 10.71 -14.41
C ALA A 44 -12.77 9.77 -13.88
N GLU A 45 -13.14 9.90 -12.60
CA GLU A 45 -14.19 9.09 -11.96
C GLU A 45 -15.60 9.45 -12.43
N MET A 46 -15.88 10.70 -12.83
CA MET A 46 -17.19 11.10 -13.33
C MET A 46 -17.57 10.44 -14.67
N ASN A 47 -16.58 9.97 -15.42
CA ASN A 47 -16.76 9.48 -16.78
C ASN A 47 -16.13 8.09 -16.94
N ARG A 48 -16.43 7.13 -16.08
CA ARG A 48 -15.83 5.79 -16.17
C ARG A 48 -16.13 5.11 -17.51
N ILE A 49 -15.19 4.33 -18.01
CA ILE A 49 -15.34 3.42 -19.14
C ILE A 49 -15.15 2.00 -18.61
N ARG A 50 -15.96 1.06 -19.07
CA ARG A 50 -15.79 -0.36 -18.76
C ARG A 50 -15.45 -1.11 -20.06
N ILE A 51 -14.45 -1.97 -19.98
CA ILE A 51 -14.10 -2.96 -21.00
C ILE A 51 -13.84 -4.30 -20.33
N SER A 52 -13.99 -5.39 -21.06
CA SER A 52 -13.94 -6.75 -20.54
C SER A 52 -12.87 -7.60 -21.24
N VAL A 53 -12.27 -8.53 -20.50
CA VAL A 53 -11.24 -9.44 -20.98
C VAL A 53 -11.60 -10.87 -20.61
N SER A 54 -11.67 -11.76 -21.60
CA SER A 54 -11.89 -13.20 -21.42
C SER A 54 -11.14 -14.03 -22.45
N GLN A 55 -10.41 -15.05 -21.98
CA GLN A 55 -9.63 -15.93 -22.85
C GLN A 55 -10.52 -16.78 -23.79
N ASN A 56 -11.80 -16.99 -23.45
CA ASN A 56 -12.73 -17.78 -24.26
C ASN A 56 -13.35 -16.98 -25.44
N GLY A 57 -13.13 -15.66 -25.49
CA GLY A 57 -13.66 -14.76 -26.52
C GLY A 57 -15.09 -14.25 -26.30
N SER A 58 -15.68 -14.40 -25.11
CA SER A 58 -17.01 -13.86 -24.75
C SER A 58 -17.01 -12.38 -24.38
N ALA A 59 -15.83 -11.76 -24.32
CA ALA A 59 -15.61 -10.40 -23.86
C ALA A 59 -15.07 -9.49 -24.97
N ASP A 60 -14.88 -8.20 -24.69
CA ASP A 60 -14.37 -7.21 -25.66
C ASP A 60 -12.97 -7.57 -26.18
N PHE A 61 -12.12 -8.15 -25.32
CA PHE A 61 -10.75 -8.55 -25.63
C PHE A 61 -10.43 -9.95 -25.10
N ARG A 62 -9.42 -10.62 -25.70
CA ARG A 62 -8.95 -11.92 -25.23
C ARG A 62 -7.82 -11.82 -24.22
N THR A 63 -7.03 -10.76 -24.31
CA THR A 63 -5.86 -10.52 -23.48
C THR A 63 -5.92 -9.15 -22.82
N ILE A 64 -5.21 -9.01 -21.69
CA ILE A 64 -5.12 -7.72 -20.99
C ILE A 64 -4.28 -6.74 -21.81
N THR A 65 -3.26 -7.23 -22.52
CA THR A 65 -2.42 -6.42 -23.42
C THR A 65 -3.23 -5.78 -24.54
N GLU A 66 -4.16 -6.50 -25.18
CA GLU A 66 -5.05 -5.94 -26.20
C GLU A 66 -5.98 -4.86 -25.63
N ALA A 67 -6.57 -5.12 -24.45
CA ALA A 67 -7.43 -4.15 -23.77
C ALA A 67 -6.69 -2.86 -23.39
N LEU A 68 -5.43 -2.96 -22.96
CA LEU A 68 -4.59 -1.79 -22.69
C LEU A 68 -4.24 -1.05 -23.99
N ALA A 69 -3.97 -1.77 -25.08
CA ALA A 69 -3.62 -1.18 -26.37
C ALA A 69 -4.78 -0.43 -27.03
N SER A 70 -6.04 -0.74 -26.68
CA SER A 70 -7.20 0.00 -27.19
C SER A 70 -7.42 1.36 -26.52
N ILE A 71 -6.72 1.65 -25.42
CA ILE A 71 -6.90 2.89 -24.66
C ILE A 71 -5.94 3.97 -25.22
N PRO A 72 -6.45 5.14 -25.62
CA PRO A 72 -5.59 6.21 -26.08
C PRO A 72 -4.61 6.69 -24.99
N PRO A 73 -3.34 6.96 -25.34
CA PRO A 73 -2.42 7.65 -24.45
C PRO A 73 -3.01 8.96 -23.92
N HIS A 74 -2.73 9.28 -22.65
CA HIS A 74 -3.20 10.42 -21.89
C HIS A 74 -4.73 10.47 -21.73
N ASN A 75 -5.39 9.31 -21.76
CA ASN A 75 -6.82 9.22 -21.53
C ASN A 75 -7.22 9.86 -20.17
N PRO A 76 -8.22 10.77 -20.15
CA PRO A 76 -8.59 11.52 -18.95
C PRO A 76 -9.66 10.82 -18.09
N ARG A 77 -10.05 9.59 -18.45
CA ARG A 77 -11.20 8.87 -17.87
C ARG A 77 -10.73 7.66 -17.09
N ARG A 78 -11.40 7.24 -16.02
CA ARG A 78 -11.09 5.93 -15.44
C ARG A 78 -11.52 4.82 -16.40
N VAL A 79 -10.60 3.94 -16.78
CA VAL A 79 -10.92 2.74 -17.57
C VAL A 79 -10.84 1.53 -16.65
N VAL A 80 -12.00 0.91 -16.41
CA VAL A 80 -12.14 -0.31 -15.63
C VAL A 80 -12.11 -1.50 -16.58
N ILE A 81 -11.03 -2.28 -16.51
CA ILE A 81 -10.83 -3.51 -17.26
C ILE A 81 -11.27 -4.67 -16.36
N PHE A 82 -12.44 -5.22 -16.66
CA PHE A 82 -12.95 -6.42 -16.00
C PHE A 82 -12.27 -7.64 -16.60
N VAL A 83 -11.56 -8.39 -15.77
CA VAL A 83 -10.80 -9.57 -16.18
C VAL A 83 -11.50 -10.79 -15.62
N GLU A 84 -12.04 -11.64 -16.50
CA GLU A 84 -12.66 -12.91 -16.10
C GLU A 84 -11.63 -13.86 -15.47
N SER A 85 -12.11 -14.79 -14.65
CA SER A 85 -11.25 -15.82 -14.04
C SER A 85 -10.44 -16.58 -15.11
N GLY A 86 -9.15 -16.75 -14.88
CA GLY A 86 -8.24 -17.40 -15.81
C GLY A 86 -6.78 -17.20 -15.45
N VAL A 87 -5.90 -17.85 -16.22
CA VAL A 87 -4.45 -17.71 -16.09
C VAL A 87 -3.92 -16.99 -17.33
N TYR A 88 -3.56 -15.72 -17.14
CA TYR A 88 -3.06 -14.81 -18.15
C TYR A 88 -1.54 -14.78 -18.11
N ARG A 89 -0.91 -15.57 -18.97
CA ARG A 89 0.56 -15.57 -19.14
C ARG A 89 0.98 -14.41 -20.05
N GLU A 90 1.04 -13.22 -19.47
CA GLU A 90 1.34 -11.97 -20.17
C GLU A 90 2.40 -11.17 -19.41
N LYS A 91 3.29 -10.51 -20.16
CA LYS A 91 4.18 -9.47 -19.61
C LYS A 91 3.57 -8.10 -19.86
N ILE A 92 3.03 -7.50 -18.82
CA ILE A 92 2.19 -6.30 -18.91
C ILE A 92 2.98 -5.06 -18.52
N ALA A 93 2.83 -4.00 -19.32
CA ALA A 93 3.30 -2.66 -18.98
C ALA A 93 2.14 -1.66 -19.08
N ILE A 94 1.88 -0.94 -17.99
CA ILE A 94 0.96 0.20 -17.94
C ILE A 94 1.85 1.46 -17.88
N PRO A 95 2.18 2.07 -19.03
CA PRO A 95 3.10 3.19 -19.08
C PRO A 95 2.54 4.42 -18.38
N LYS A 96 3.40 5.40 -18.08
CA LYS A 96 3.02 6.72 -17.54
C LYS A 96 1.94 7.44 -18.36
N THR A 97 1.90 7.15 -19.66
CA THR A 97 0.92 7.71 -20.59
C THR A 97 -0.47 7.10 -20.41
N LEU A 98 -0.66 6.05 -19.62
CA LEU A 98 -1.97 5.45 -19.33
C LEU A 98 -2.31 5.57 -17.84
N PRO A 99 -2.69 6.77 -17.35
CA PRO A 99 -3.21 6.94 -16.00
C PRO A 99 -4.64 6.39 -15.86
N PHE A 100 -5.13 6.28 -14.63
CA PHE A 100 -6.52 5.92 -14.29
C PHE A 100 -6.97 4.55 -14.80
N ILE A 101 -6.07 3.59 -14.88
CA ILE A 101 -6.41 2.19 -15.20
C ILE A 101 -6.85 1.48 -13.93
N THR A 102 -7.95 0.73 -14.02
CA THR A 102 -8.35 -0.25 -13.01
C THR A 102 -8.35 -1.65 -13.62
N LEU A 103 -7.64 -2.60 -13.00
CA LEU A 103 -7.83 -4.03 -13.27
C LEU A 103 -8.74 -4.61 -12.19
N ARG A 104 -9.85 -5.25 -12.59
CA ARG A 104 -10.84 -5.80 -11.65
C ARG A 104 -11.19 -7.24 -12.01
N GLY A 105 -10.91 -8.16 -11.10
CA GLY A 105 -11.47 -9.52 -11.13
C GLY A 105 -12.86 -9.56 -10.53
N ASP A 106 -13.63 -10.59 -10.86
CA ASP A 106 -14.96 -10.82 -10.26
C ASP A 106 -14.84 -11.22 -8.79
N ALA A 107 -15.57 -10.57 -7.90
CA ALA A 107 -15.56 -10.83 -6.46
C ALA A 107 -16.16 -12.19 -6.08
N GLY A 108 -17.02 -12.77 -6.93
CA GLY A 108 -17.65 -14.08 -6.69
C GLY A 108 -16.89 -15.29 -7.22
N GLY A 109 -15.87 -15.06 -8.07
CA GLY A 109 -15.09 -16.12 -8.74
C GLY A 109 -13.68 -16.27 -8.21
N ASP A 110 -12.92 -17.23 -8.76
CA ASP A 110 -11.48 -17.30 -8.51
C ASP A 110 -10.80 -16.09 -9.14
N PRO A 111 -9.99 -15.30 -8.40
CA PRO A 111 -9.35 -14.12 -8.95
C PRO A 111 -8.45 -14.48 -10.15
N PRO A 112 -8.50 -13.72 -11.27
CA PRO A 112 -7.61 -13.94 -12.40
C PRO A 112 -6.15 -13.81 -11.99
N THR A 113 -5.30 -14.66 -12.57
CA THR A 113 -3.86 -14.70 -12.32
C THR A 113 -3.10 -14.17 -13.51
N ILE A 114 -2.32 -13.12 -13.31
CA ILE A 114 -1.35 -12.61 -14.29
C ILE A 114 0.02 -13.16 -13.91
N THR A 115 0.59 -14.02 -14.77
CA THR A 115 1.76 -14.85 -14.43
C THR A 115 2.90 -14.72 -15.43
N GLY A 116 4.12 -14.69 -14.90
CA GLY A 116 5.38 -14.71 -15.64
C GLY A 116 6.45 -15.51 -14.90
N ASN A 117 7.67 -15.51 -15.42
CA ASN A 117 8.80 -16.24 -14.84
C ASN A 117 10.16 -15.62 -15.14
N ASP A 118 10.19 -14.33 -15.50
CA ASP A 118 11.45 -13.63 -15.77
C ASP A 118 12.26 -13.44 -14.49
N THR A 119 13.58 -13.55 -14.61
CA THR A 119 14.53 -13.17 -13.56
C THR A 119 15.42 -12.03 -14.03
N ALA A 120 16.11 -11.37 -13.09
CA ALA A 120 17.05 -10.30 -13.38
C ALA A 120 18.20 -10.71 -14.32
N SER A 121 18.53 -12.01 -14.37
CA SER A 121 19.59 -12.53 -15.25
C SER A 121 19.11 -13.02 -16.62
N VAL A 122 17.81 -13.16 -16.86
CA VAL A 122 17.31 -13.61 -18.17
C VAL A 122 17.71 -12.57 -19.23
N PRO A 123 18.25 -12.98 -20.39
CA PRO A 123 18.53 -12.07 -21.49
C PRO A 123 17.25 -11.41 -22.01
N GLY A 124 17.27 -10.08 -22.10
CA GLY A 124 16.26 -9.28 -22.76
C GLY A 124 16.37 -9.35 -24.28
N LYS A 125 15.51 -8.58 -24.97
CA LYS A 125 15.48 -8.55 -26.44
C LYS A 125 16.76 -8.00 -27.08
N ASP A 126 17.51 -7.20 -26.33
CA ASP A 126 18.81 -6.63 -26.72
C ASP A 126 20.00 -7.56 -26.37
N GLY A 127 19.73 -8.76 -25.84
CA GLY A 127 20.74 -9.71 -25.38
C GLY A 127 21.33 -9.37 -24.01
N MET A 128 20.98 -8.24 -23.40
CA MET A 128 21.45 -7.84 -22.08
C MET A 128 20.52 -8.36 -20.97
N PRO A 129 21.03 -8.66 -19.76
CA PRO A 129 20.18 -9.09 -18.66
C PRO A 129 19.07 -8.08 -18.33
N LEU A 130 17.84 -8.56 -18.12
CA LEU A 130 16.67 -7.73 -17.80
C LEU A 130 16.86 -6.85 -16.54
N THR A 131 17.73 -7.23 -15.61
CA THR A 131 17.82 -6.65 -14.25
C THR A 131 16.54 -6.87 -13.44
N THR A 132 16.58 -6.62 -12.13
CA THR A 132 15.39 -6.70 -11.27
C THR A 132 14.26 -5.78 -11.75
N PHE A 133 14.59 -4.61 -12.32
CA PHE A 133 13.58 -3.65 -12.73
C PHE A 133 12.72 -4.16 -13.90
N GLN A 134 13.32 -4.87 -14.85
CA GLN A 134 12.62 -5.36 -16.05
C GLN A 134 12.17 -6.82 -15.92
N SER A 135 12.46 -7.51 -14.81
CA SER A 135 11.95 -8.87 -14.54
C SER A 135 10.47 -8.89 -14.09
N ALA A 136 9.86 -7.72 -13.88
CA ALA A 136 8.47 -7.59 -13.48
C ALA A 136 7.52 -8.22 -14.52
N THR A 137 6.64 -9.12 -14.05
CA THR A 137 5.54 -9.66 -14.85
C THR A 137 4.54 -8.55 -15.18
N VAL A 138 4.20 -7.71 -14.19
CA VAL A 138 3.41 -6.50 -14.39
C VAL A 138 4.21 -5.27 -13.97
N ALA A 139 4.30 -4.28 -14.86
CA ALA A 139 4.95 -3.00 -14.61
C ALA A 139 3.92 -1.87 -14.65
N VAL A 140 3.66 -1.24 -13.51
CA VAL A 140 2.74 -0.11 -13.36
C VAL A 140 3.53 1.18 -13.24
N ASP A 141 3.60 1.95 -14.32
CA ASP A 141 4.21 3.28 -14.35
C ASP A 141 3.16 4.41 -14.45
N GLY A 142 1.91 4.10 -14.80
CA GLY A 142 0.77 5.04 -14.80
C GLY A 142 0.24 5.39 -13.41
N ASP A 143 -0.09 6.67 -13.21
CA ASP A 143 -0.63 7.16 -11.94
C ASP A 143 -2.11 6.78 -11.75
N TYR A 144 -2.58 6.77 -10.51
CA TYR A 144 -3.96 6.43 -10.13
C TYR A 144 -4.39 5.01 -10.56
N PHE A 145 -3.44 4.08 -10.63
CA PHE A 145 -3.72 2.68 -10.90
C PHE A 145 -4.51 2.04 -9.76
N VAL A 146 -5.49 1.20 -10.09
CA VAL A 146 -6.20 0.41 -9.10
C VAL A 146 -6.21 -1.06 -9.53
N ALA A 147 -5.96 -1.97 -8.60
CA ALA A 147 -6.25 -3.39 -8.78
C ALA A 147 -7.23 -3.87 -7.72
N VAL A 148 -8.24 -4.63 -8.15
CA VAL A 148 -9.24 -5.23 -7.27
C VAL A 148 -9.34 -6.69 -7.61
N ASN A 149 -9.12 -7.55 -6.62
CA ASN A 149 -9.28 -9.00 -6.78
C ASN A 149 -8.46 -9.60 -7.93
N ILE A 150 -7.15 -9.33 -7.97
CA ILE A 150 -6.21 -9.86 -8.97
C ILE A 150 -5.07 -10.61 -8.27
N LYS A 151 -4.59 -11.70 -8.87
CA LYS A 151 -3.35 -12.39 -8.48
C LYS A 151 -2.22 -11.97 -9.43
N PHE A 152 -1.14 -11.42 -8.89
CA PHE A 152 0.10 -11.13 -9.60
C PHE A 152 1.14 -12.18 -9.23
N GLU A 153 1.76 -12.82 -10.22
CA GLU A 153 2.65 -13.95 -9.98
C GLU A 153 3.94 -13.89 -10.82
N ASN A 154 5.07 -14.19 -10.17
CA ASN A 154 6.28 -14.61 -10.85
C ASN A 154 6.70 -16.00 -10.35
N THR A 155 6.67 -16.98 -11.25
CA THR A 155 6.92 -18.40 -10.97
C THR A 155 8.39 -18.80 -11.08
N ALA A 156 9.31 -17.85 -11.29
CA ALA A 156 10.73 -18.15 -11.41
C ALA A 156 11.24 -18.91 -10.16
N PRO A 157 11.92 -20.04 -10.35
CA PRO A 157 12.53 -20.76 -9.23
C PRO A 157 13.65 -19.92 -8.63
N HIS A 158 13.82 -19.99 -7.32
CA HIS A 158 14.87 -19.25 -6.63
C HIS A 158 15.59 -20.13 -5.61
N VAL A 159 16.92 -20.02 -5.60
CA VAL A 159 17.79 -20.59 -4.58
C VAL A 159 18.37 -19.46 -3.76
N ILE A 160 18.02 -19.38 -2.47
CA ILE A 160 18.48 -18.30 -1.58
C ILE A 160 20.01 -18.20 -1.58
N GLY A 161 20.51 -17.01 -1.92
CA GLY A 161 21.94 -16.69 -2.07
C GLY A 161 22.46 -16.73 -3.52
N SER A 162 21.66 -17.19 -4.49
CA SER A 162 22.04 -17.15 -5.91
C SER A 162 22.07 -15.72 -6.44
N ARG A 163 23.01 -15.42 -7.34
CA ARG A 163 23.04 -14.14 -8.07
C ARG A 163 22.07 -14.18 -9.25
N GLY A 164 21.40 -13.04 -9.52
CA GLY A 164 20.52 -12.88 -10.68
C GLY A 164 19.13 -13.51 -10.58
N GLY A 165 18.82 -14.18 -9.47
CA GLY A 165 17.55 -14.90 -9.26
C GLY A 165 16.36 -14.04 -8.84
N GLN A 166 16.49 -12.71 -8.82
CA GLN A 166 15.39 -11.79 -8.49
C GLN A 166 14.28 -11.88 -9.54
N GLY A 167 13.04 -12.14 -9.12
CA GLY A 167 11.89 -12.33 -10.01
C GLY A 167 10.67 -11.58 -9.51
N VAL A 168 10.37 -10.44 -10.15
CA VAL A 168 9.32 -9.52 -9.70
C VAL A 168 7.96 -9.95 -10.26
N ALA A 169 6.96 -10.11 -9.39
CA ALA A 169 5.57 -10.34 -9.81
C ALA A 169 4.96 -9.03 -10.32
N ILE A 170 5.14 -7.96 -9.56
CA ILE A 170 4.70 -6.61 -9.97
C ILE A 170 5.64 -5.53 -9.47
N ARG A 171 5.86 -4.53 -10.32
CA ARG A 171 6.57 -3.29 -10.01
C ARG A 171 5.62 -2.11 -10.09
N VAL A 172 5.62 -1.26 -9.07
CA VAL A 172 4.74 -0.08 -8.99
C VAL A 172 5.58 1.19 -8.85
N SER A 173 5.63 1.99 -9.92
CA SER A 173 6.31 3.29 -9.98
C SER A 173 5.36 4.48 -10.12
N GLY A 174 4.15 4.24 -10.62
CA GLY A 174 3.10 5.26 -10.77
C GLY A 174 2.54 5.61 -9.40
N THR A 175 2.37 6.89 -9.11
CA THR A 175 1.92 7.34 -7.79
C THR A 175 0.41 7.20 -7.64
N LYS A 176 -0.07 7.14 -6.39
CA LYS A 176 -1.49 7.02 -6.04
C LYS A 176 -2.09 5.70 -6.55
N ALA A 177 -1.35 4.61 -6.37
CA ALA A 177 -1.80 3.27 -6.75
C ALA A 177 -2.45 2.53 -5.57
N ALA A 178 -3.61 1.91 -5.79
CA ALA A 178 -4.33 1.17 -4.75
C ALA A 178 -4.59 -0.30 -5.13
N PHE A 179 -4.48 -1.20 -4.16
CA PHE A 179 -4.68 -2.62 -4.32
C PHE A 179 -5.65 -3.13 -3.27
N TYR A 180 -6.72 -3.79 -3.70
CA TYR A 180 -7.78 -4.28 -2.83
C TYR A 180 -7.99 -5.78 -3.08
N ASN A 181 -7.92 -6.59 -2.02
CA ASN A 181 -8.08 -8.04 -2.10
C ASN A 181 -7.18 -8.69 -3.17
N CYS A 182 -5.98 -8.14 -3.38
CA CYS A 182 -5.04 -8.66 -4.36
C CYS A 182 -4.07 -9.65 -3.71
N SER A 183 -3.56 -10.58 -4.50
CA SER A 183 -2.52 -11.51 -4.05
C SER A 183 -1.25 -11.38 -4.89
N PHE A 184 -0.10 -11.51 -4.25
CA PHE A 184 1.21 -11.32 -4.86
C PHE A 184 2.07 -12.55 -4.54
N TYR A 185 2.45 -13.30 -5.57
CA TYR A 185 3.16 -14.56 -5.44
C TYR A 185 4.53 -14.47 -6.12
N GLY A 186 5.57 -14.82 -5.38
CA GLY A 186 6.91 -14.94 -5.93
C GLY A 186 7.88 -15.55 -4.93
N ASN A 187 9.17 -15.40 -5.23
CA ASN A 187 10.27 -15.81 -4.35
C ASN A 187 11.04 -14.57 -3.89
N GLN A 188 12.22 -14.32 -4.47
CA GLN A 188 13.01 -13.13 -4.18
C GLN A 188 12.46 -11.94 -4.97
N ASP A 189 12.30 -10.79 -4.31
CA ASP A 189 11.88 -9.51 -4.91
C ASP A 189 10.45 -9.54 -5.49
N THR A 190 9.49 -10.18 -4.79
CA THR A 190 8.11 -10.39 -5.31
C THR A 190 7.36 -9.09 -5.66
N LEU A 191 7.26 -8.16 -4.71
CA LEU A 191 6.60 -6.87 -4.87
C LEU A 191 7.64 -5.75 -4.87
N TYR A 192 7.88 -5.18 -6.05
CA TYR A 192 8.73 -3.99 -6.19
C TYR A 192 7.88 -2.73 -6.03
N ASP A 193 7.63 -2.35 -4.78
CA ASP A 193 7.03 -1.09 -4.35
C ASP A 193 8.03 0.07 -4.57
N HIS A 194 8.25 0.39 -5.84
CA HIS A 194 9.40 1.15 -6.30
C HIS A 194 9.39 2.59 -5.80
N LYS A 195 8.33 3.36 -6.07
CA LYS A 195 8.17 4.76 -5.62
C LYS A 195 6.74 5.24 -5.83
N GLY A 196 6.33 6.24 -5.06
CA GLY A 196 4.98 6.82 -5.15
C GLY A 196 4.23 6.69 -3.82
N LEU A 197 2.98 7.17 -3.81
CA LEU A 197 2.04 6.94 -2.71
C LEU A 197 1.21 5.70 -3.03
N HIS A 198 1.26 4.66 -2.21
CA HIS A 198 0.54 3.42 -2.48
C HIS A 198 -0.28 2.94 -1.29
N TYR A 199 -1.39 2.27 -1.58
CA TYR A 199 -2.27 1.68 -0.57
C TYR A 199 -2.59 0.23 -0.91
N PHE A 200 -2.41 -0.66 0.05
CA PHE A 200 -2.71 -2.09 -0.08
C PHE A 200 -3.65 -2.48 1.04
N GLN A 201 -4.88 -2.85 0.70
CA GLN A 201 -5.91 -3.23 1.67
C GLN A 201 -6.33 -4.67 1.46
N SER A 202 -6.34 -5.44 2.54
CA SER A 202 -6.76 -6.85 2.54
C SER A 202 -6.00 -7.70 1.50
N CYS A 203 -4.72 -7.40 1.28
CA CYS A 203 -3.90 -8.10 0.31
C CYS A 203 -3.13 -9.28 0.92
N PHE A 204 -2.76 -10.24 0.10
CA PHE A 204 -1.87 -11.35 0.47
C PHE A 204 -0.55 -11.26 -0.29
N ILE A 205 0.58 -11.21 0.41
CA ILE A 205 1.90 -11.12 -0.20
C ILE A 205 2.75 -12.30 0.27
N GLN A 206 3.28 -13.08 -0.68
CA GLN A 206 4.12 -14.24 -0.41
C GLN A 206 5.49 -14.13 -1.07
N GLY A 207 6.55 -14.46 -0.33
CA GLY A 207 7.88 -14.63 -0.91
C GLY A 207 8.94 -15.08 0.08
N SER A 208 10.21 -14.95 -0.33
CA SER A 208 11.38 -15.36 0.47
C SER A 208 12.26 -14.16 0.84
N VAL A 209 13.19 -13.77 -0.02
CA VAL A 209 14.15 -12.68 0.22
C VAL A 209 13.59 -11.36 -0.31
N ASP A 210 13.57 -10.32 0.53
CA ASP A 210 13.20 -8.95 0.16
C ASP A 210 11.87 -8.87 -0.62
N PHE A 211 10.90 -9.69 -0.24
CA PHE A 211 9.73 -9.89 -1.09
C PHE A 211 8.77 -8.67 -1.13
N ILE A 212 9.00 -7.66 -0.28
CA ILE A 212 8.45 -6.30 -0.41
C ILE A 212 9.61 -5.30 -0.36
N PHE A 213 9.94 -4.65 -1.48
CA PHE A 213 11.13 -3.79 -1.55
C PHE A 213 10.93 -2.56 -2.42
N GLY A 214 11.76 -1.55 -2.20
CA GLY A 214 11.72 -0.29 -2.94
C GLY A 214 11.65 0.94 -2.05
N SER A 215 11.13 2.04 -2.58
CA SER A 215 11.18 3.37 -1.94
C SER A 215 9.82 4.10 -1.94
N GLY A 216 8.72 3.36 -2.08
CA GLY A 216 7.36 3.88 -1.91
C GLY A 216 7.10 4.50 -0.52
N THR A 217 6.09 5.36 -0.47
CA THR A 217 5.38 5.75 0.75
C THR A 217 4.09 4.95 0.75
N SER A 218 4.06 3.87 1.53
CA SER A 218 3.04 2.84 1.33
C SER A 218 2.42 2.42 2.64
N LEU A 219 1.09 2.34 2.66
CA LEU A 219 0.30 1.77 3.75
C LEU A 219 -0.25 0.41 3.32
N TYR A 220 0.15 -0.62 4.05
CA TYR A 220 -0.36 -1.98 3.96
C TYR A 220 -1.30 -2.20 5.14
N GLU A 221 -2.57 -2.38 4.89
CA GLU A 221 -3.61 -2.45 5.92
C GLU A 221 -4.39 -3.77 5.79
N ASN A 222 -4.50 -4.50 6.90
CA ASN A 222 -5.15 -5.82 6.95
C ASN A 222 -4.55 -6.85 5.98
N CYS A 223 -3.24 -6.80 5.73
CA CYS A 223 -2.57 -7.69 4.78
C CYS A 223 -1.99 -8.96 5.44
N GLY A 224 -2.00 -10.08 4.71
CA GLY A 224 -1.28 -11.30 5.08
C GLY A 224 0.09 -11.35 4.41
N LEU A 225 1.16 -11.46 5.20
CA LEU A 225 2.54 -11.55 4.74
C LEU A 225 3.07 -12.95 5.03
N ARG A 226 3.29 -13.75 3.99
CA ARG A 226 3.67 -15.17 4.13
C ARG A 226 5.09 -15.42 3.62
N SER A 227 5.97 -15.81 4.53
CA SER A 227 7.29 -16.31 4.13
C SER A 227 7.20 -17.74 3.60
N THR A 228 7.87 -18.01 2.49
CA THR A 228 8.13 -19.35 1.96
C THR A 228 9.61 -19.72 2.03
N SER A 229 10.38 -18.99 2.84
CA SER A 229 11.82 -19.21 2.94
C SER A 229 12.14 -20.56 3.57
N LYS A 230 13.21 -21.19 3.08
CA LYS A 230 13.85 -22.38 3.68
C LYS A 230 15.11 -22.03 4.48
N LYS A 231 15.53 -20.75 4.43
CA LYS A 231 16.73 -20.22 5.12
C LYS A 231 16.38 -18.90 5.80
N VAL A 232 17.38 -18.19 6.28
CA VAL A 232 17.22 -16.79 6.70
C VAL A 232 16.88 -15.92 5.50
N ALA A 233 15.85 -15.10 5.62
CA ALA A 233 15.44 -14.13 4.62
C ALA A 233 14.87 -12.86 5.27
N SER A 234 14.19 -12.01 4.51
CA SER A 234 13.66 -10.72 4.94
C SER A 234 12.32 -10.44 4.25
N ILE A 235 11.34 -9.95 4.99
CA ILE A 235 10.07 -9.48 4.41
C ILE A 235 10.33 -8.23 3.60
N THR A 236 10.93 -7.22 4.25
CA THR A 236 11.09 -5.90 3.64
C THR A 236 12.55 -5.56 3.33
N ALA A 237 12.74 -4.81 2.23
CA ALA A 237 13.99 -4.12 1.93
C ALA A 237 13.71 -2.70 1.43
N GLN A 238 13.51 -1.77 2.38
CA GLN A 238 13.12 -0.41 2.07
C GLN A 238 14.36 0.47 1.79
N LYS A 239 14.28 1.32 0.75
CA LYS A 239 15.39 2.04 0.11
C LYS A 239 15.40 3.57 0.32
N ARG A 240 14.82 4.07 1.40
CA ARG A 240 14.90 5.50 1.73
C ARG A 240 16.37 5.91 1.88
N SER A 241 16.78 6.90 1.12
CA SER A 241 18.18 7.31 0.96
C SER A 241 18.58 8.55 1.76
N SER A 242 17.61 9.31 2.28
CA SER A 242 17.86 10.55 3.03
C SER A 242 16.82 10.74 4.13
N SER A 243 17.22 11.37 5.24
CA SER A 243 16.33 11.80 6.33
C SER A 243 15.28 12.82 5.88
N SER A 244 15.54 13.61 4.83
CA SER A 244 14.58 14.59 4.29
C SER A 244 13.39 13.98 3.55
N LEU A 245 13.48 12.71 3.13
CA LEU A 245 12.39 12.03 2.42
C LEU A 245 11.35 11.50 3.40
N ALA A 246 10.07 11.69 3.08
CA ALA A 246 8.96 11.17 3.88
C ALA A 246 8.48 9.78 3.46
N ASN A 247 9.25 9.02 2.67
CA ASN A 247 8.89 7.67 2.22
C ASN A 247 9.19 6.57 3.25
N GLY A 248 8.60 5.40 3.08
CA GLY A 248 8.57 4.36 4.11
C GLY A 248 7.45 3.36 3.87
N PHE A 249 7.57 2.19 4.48
CA PHE A 249 6.50 1.20 4.52
C PHE A 249 5.85 1.17 5.89
N SER A 250 4.53 1.29 5.94
CA SER A 250 3.74 1.11 7.16
C SER A 250 2.82 -0.09 7.00
N PHE A 251 2.87 -1.01 7.95
CA PHE A 251 2.03 -2.20 8.02
C PHE A 251 1.12 -2.08 9.24
N LYS A 252 -0.19 -2.13 9.03
CA LYS A 252 -1.20 -2.00 10.09
C LYS A 252 -2.18 -3.16 10.04
N ASN A 253 -2.44 -3.77 11.20
CA ASN A 253 -3.37 -4.90 11.33
C ASN A 253 -3.02 -6.08 10.40
N CYS A 254 -1.73 -6.25 10.10
CA CYS A 254 -1.26 -7.31 9.22
C CYS A 254 -1.02 -8.61 10.00
N SER A 255 -0.70 -9.68 9.28
CA SER A 255 -0.14 -10.90 9.86
C SER A 255 1.15 -11.29 9.15
N VAL A 256 2.13 -11.78 9.90
CA VAL A 256 3.38 -12.37 9.42
C VAL A 256 3.35 -13.86 9.78
N THR A 257 3.36 -14.71 8.76
CA THR A 257 3.26 -16.17 8.91
C THR A 257 4.20 -16.88 7.94
N GLY A 258 4.21 -18.21 7.95
CA GLY A 258 4.82 -19.02 6.89
C GLY A 258 5.89 -19.95 7.42
N THR A 259 7.03 -20.03 6.72
CA THR A 259 8.12 -20.95 7.05
C THR A 259 9.47 -20.25 7.09
N GLY A 260 10.45 -20.95 7.68
CA GLY A 260 11.84 -20.49 7.72
C GLY A 260 12.12 -19.56 8.89
N ARG A 261 13.14 -18.72 8.72
CA ARG A 261 13.54 -17.68 9.68
C ARG A 261 13.59 -16.36 8.95
N ILE A 262 12.90 -15.35 9.44
CA ILE A 262 12.76 -14.11 8.67
C ILE A 262 12.96 -12.87 9.53
N TYR A 263 13.71 -11.92 8.97
CA TYR A 263 13.71 -10.54 9.47
C TYR A 263 12.45 -9.82 8.99
N LEU A 264 11.87 -8.98 9.84
CA LEU A 264 10.84 -8.01 9.46
C LEU A 264 11.34 -7.09 8.34
N GLY A 265 12.62 -6.74 8.36
CA GLY A 265 13.23 -5.97 7.29
C GLY A 265 14.74 -5.92 7.35
N ARG A 266 15.33 -5.56 6.21
CA ARG A 266 16.74 -5.17 6.13
C ARG A 266 16.98 -3.87 5.37
N ALA A 267 17.95 -3.10 5.84
CA ALA A 267 18.15 -1.71 5.41
C ALA A 267 18.81 -1.60 4.03
N TRP A 268 18.03 -1.70 2.95
CA TRP A 268 18.59 -1.47 1.61
C TRP A 268 19.13 -0.03 1.46
N GLY A 269 18.34 0.96 1.90
CA GLY A 269 18.73 2.37 1.96
C GLY A 269 19.29 2.79 3.31
N ASP A 270 20.14 3.82 3.33
CA ASP A 270 20.83 4.29 4.54
C ASP A 270 19.90 4.93 5.59
N TYR A 271 18.69 5.31 5.20
CA TYR A 271 17.65 5.87 6.06
C TYR A 271 16.37 5.03 5.99
N SER A 272 16.52 3.73 5.73
CA SER A 272 15.41 2.78 5.57
C SER A 272 14.37 2.95 6.67
N ARG A 273 13.09 2.97 6.28
CA ARG A 273 11.98 3.15 7.24
C ARG A 273 10.87 2.15 7.02
N VAL A 274 10.58 1.38 8.07
CA VAL A 274 9.55 0.35 8.10
C VAL A 274 8.89 0.36 9.48
N VAL A 275 7.57 0.32 9.52
CA VAL A 275 6.80 0.29 10.77
C VAL A 275 5.78 -0.84 10.71
N PHE A 276 5.76 -1.70 11.73
CA PHE A 276 4.70 -2.68 11.95
C PHE A 276 3.85 -2.25 13.16
N SER A 277 2.54 -2.15 12.95
CA SER A 277 1.56 -1.73 13.96
C SER A 277 0.43 -2.76 14.05
N TYR A 278 0.07 -3.17 15.27
CA TYR A 278 -1.01 -4.13 15.52
C TYR A 278 -0.89 -5.42 14.68
N THR A 279 0.35 -5.82 14.36
CA THR A 279 0.62 -6.93 13.46
C THR A 279 0.83 -8.20 14.26
N TYR A 280 0.14 -9.27 13.89
CA TYR A 280 0.43 -10.60 14.43
C TYR A 280 1.71 -11.14 13.78
N MET A 281 2.66 -11.61 14.59
CA MET A 281 3.93 -12.17 14.14
C MET A 281 4.06 -13.60 14.67
N ASP A 282 4.07 -14.56 13.75
CA ASP A 282 4.32 -15.96 14.07
C ASP A 282 5.82 -16.20 14.37
N GLN A 283 6.15 -17.38 14.92
CA GLN A 283 7.48 -17.78 15.38
C GLN A 283 8.56 -17.82 14.28
N VAL A 284 8.18 -17.56 13.03
CA VAL A 284 9.11 -17.43 11.90
C VAL A 284 9.96 -16.16 12.00
N VAL A 285 9.49 -15.14 12.73
CA VAL A 285 10.23 -13.88 12.92
C VAL A 285 11.42 -14.14 13.84
N LEU A 286 12.62 -13.74 13.39
CA LEU A 286 13.85 -13.85 14.17
C LEU A 286 13.78 -12.97 15.44
N PRO A 287 14.33 -13.40 16.59
CA PRO A 287 14.37 -12.59 17.81
C PRO A 287 14.99 -11.20 17.61
N GLN A 288 16.03 -11.11 16.77
CA GLN A 288 16.68 -9.85 16.38
C GLN A 288 15.72 -8.89 15.65
N GLY A 289 14.70 -9.42 14.97
CA GLY A 289 13.68 -8.70 14.21
C GLY A 289 14.17 -8.07 12.91
N TRP A 290 15.35 -7.45 12.94
CA TRP A 290 15.82 -6.56 11.88
C TRP A 290 17.30 -6.77 11.53
N ASN A 291 17.69 -6.32 10.34
CA ASN A 291 19.07 -6.36 9.88
C ASN A 291 19.48 -5.03 9.23
N ASP A 292 20.64 -4.52 9.57
CA ASP A 292 21.21 -3.25 9.09
C ASP A 292 21.88 -3.37 7.70
N TRP A 293 21.82 -4.56 7.09
CA TRP A 293 22.57 -4.96 5.89
C TRP A 293 24.09 -5.15 6.15
N GLY A 294 24.50 -5.35 7.40
CA GLY A 294 25.91 -5.45 7.80
C GLY A 294 26.63 -4.11 7.72
N LYS A 295 25.93 -3.02 8.03
CA LYS A 295 26.38 -1.63 7.91
C LYS A 295 25.95 -0.83 9.13
N THR A 296 26.75 -0.92 10.18
CA THR A 296 26.44 -0.41 11.52
C THR A 296 26.27 1.12 11.56
N GLU A 297 26.75 1.85 10.56
CA GLU A 297 26.49 3.29 10.43
C GLU A 297 25.00 3.62 10.19
N ARG A 298 24.22 2.63 9.73
CA ARG A 298 22.78 2.76 9.46
C ARG A 298 21.94 2.66 10.72
N ASP A 299 22.43 2.00 11.77
CA ASP A 299 21.73 1.80 13.04
C ASP A 299 21.21 3.12 13.62
N ARG A 300 21.95 4.23 13.42
CA ARG A 300 21.58 5.57 13.89
C ARG A 300 20.64 6.35 12.96
N ARG A 301 20.35 5.81 11.78
CA ARG A 301 19.68 6.50 10.66
C ARG A 301 18.36 5.84 10.25
N VAL A 302 18.28 4.51 10.37
CA VAL A 302 17.07 3.75 10.04
C VAL A 302 15.97 4.03 11.06
N PHE A 303 14.72 3.85 10.64
CA PHE A 303 13.56 3.92 11.51
C PHE A 303 12.78 2.63 11.37
N TYR A 304 13.10 1.65 12.21
CA TYR A 304 12.42 0.36 12.27
C TYR A 304 11.61 0.26 13.55
N GLY A 305 10.29 0.36 13.39
CA GLY A 305 9.35 0.52 14.49
C GLY A 305 8.40 -0.66 14.62
N GLU A 306 8.15 -1.07 15.86
CA GLU A 306 7.11 -2.02 16.24
C GLU A 306 6.16 -1.34 17.23
N TYR A 307 4.86 -1.42 16.99
CA TYR A 307 3.83 -0.82 17.84
C TYR A 307 2.70 -1.81 18.10
N LYS A 308 2.53 -2.22 19.36
CA LYS A 308 1.46 -3.13 19.80
C LYS A 308 1.32 -4.39 18.92
N CYS A 309 2.44 -4.93 18.45
CA CYS A 309 2.47 -6.21 17.74
C CYS A 309 2.24 -7.37 18.72
N SER A 310 1.79 -8.51 18.21
CA SER A 310 1.40 -9.67 19.03
C SER A 310 1.84 -10.99 18.39
N GLY A 311 1.73 -12.09 19.13
CA GLY A 311 2.13 -13.42 18.66
C GLY A 311 3.56 -13.80 19.07
N PRO A 312 3.95 -15.07 18.87
CA PRO A 312 5.21 -15.61 19.37
C PRO A 312 6.47 -14.97 18.75
N GLY A 313 6.37 -14.39 17.55
CA GLY A 313 7.46 -13.66 16.90
C GLY A 313 7.55 -12.18 17.29
N ALA A 314 6.61 -11.67 18.09
CA ALA A 314 6.56 -10.27 18.51
C ALA A 314 7.31 -9.99 19.84
N ASP A 315 7.99 -10.99 20.42
CA ASP A 315 8.84 -10.76 21.59
C ASP A 315 9.99 -9.80 21.22
N VAL A 316 10.06 -8.69 21.97
CA VAL A 316 10.99 -7.59 21.73
C VAL A 316 12.29 -7.68 22.53
N THR A 317 12.39 -8.64 23.46
CA THR A 317 13.50 -8.73 24.43
C THR A 317 14.88 -8.91 23.79
N GLU A 318 14.95 -9.60 22.65
CA GLU A 318 16.18 -9.87 21.90
C GLU A 318 16.32 -9.03 20.62
N ARG A 319 15.46 -8.02 20.44
CA ARG A 319 15.55 -7.14 19.27
C ARG A 319 16.91 -6.45 19.23
N VAL A 320 17.38 -6.17 18.01
CA VAL A 320 18.56 -5.34 17.83
C VAL A 320 18.40 -4.00 18.58
N PRO A 321 19.45 -3.46 19.24
CA PRO A 321 19.31 -2.30 20.12
C PRO A 321 18.80 -1.01 19.46
N TRP A 322 18.87 -0.95 18.13
CA TRP A 322 18.42 0.19 17.33
C TRP A 322 17.00 0.02 16.76
N ALA A 323 16.34 -1.11 17.03
CA ALA A 323 14.89 -1.25 16.81
C ALA A 323 14.12 -0.35 17.79
N ARG A 324 12.96 0.14 17.37
CA ARG A 324 12.16 1.09 18.15
C ARG A 324 10.83 0.46 18.55
N ILE A 325 10.58 0.36 19.84
CA ILE A 325 9.25 0.07 20.36
C ILE A 325 8.54 1.40 20.53
N LEU A 326 7.55 1.65 19.68
CA LEU A 326 6.97 2.98 19.54
C LEU A 326 5.93 3.26 20.63
N SER A 327 5.85 4.52 21.07
CA SER A 327 4.68 5.02 21.82
C SER A 327 3.47 5.24 20.91
N ASP A 328 2.31 5.53 21.51
CA ASP A 328 1.09 5.89 20.78
C ASP A 328 1.32 7.13 19.88
N GLU A 329 2.05 8.14 20.38
CA GLU A 329 2.40 9.37 19.65
C GLU A 329 3.39 9.11 18.50
N GLU A 330 4.40 8.27 18.72
CA GLU A 330 5.39 7.92 17.69
C GLU A 330 4.78 7.06 16.58
N ALA A 331 3.84 6.17 16.92
CA ALA A 331 3.18 5.31 15.96
C ALA A 331 2.13 6.07 15.14
N LYS A 332 1.42 7.04 15.74
CA LYS A 332 0.29 7.76 15.14
C LYS A 332 0.52 8.12 13.67
N PRO A 333 1.61 8.79 13.24
CA PRO A 333 1.81 9.20 11.85
C PRO A 333 1.74 8.07 10.79
N PHE A 334 1.85 6.81 11.21
CA PHE A 334 1.90 5.64 10.34
C PHE A 334 0.60 4.82 10.33
N LEU A 335 -0.41 5.18 11.12
CA LEU A 335 -1.58 4.32 11.39
C LEU A 335 -2.80 4.54 10.48
N GLY A 336 -2.79 5.55 9.61
CA GLY A 336 -3.97 5.88 8.82
C GLY A 336 -3.64 6.22 7.38
N THR A 337 -4.67 6.27 6.55
CA THR A 337 -4.57 6.61 5.12
C THR A 337 -3.96 7.99 4.88
N TYR A 338 -3.99 8.91 5.85
CA TYR A 338 -3.26 10.18 5.79
C TYR A 338 -1.73 9.99 5.65
N TYR A 339 -1.16 8.85 6.05
CA TYR A 339 0.26 8.54 5.82
C TYR A 339 0.60 8.56 4.32
N VAL A 340 -0.39 8.26 3.48
CA VAL A 340 -0.26 8.24 2.03
C VAL A 340 -1.12 9.31 1.36
N ASP A 341 -1.51 10.37 2.07
CA ASP A 341 -2.43 11.42 1.56
C ASP A 341 -3.77 10.85 1.02
N GLY A 342 -4.27 9.76 1.63
CA GLY A 342 -5.37 8.99 1.06
C GLY A 342 -6.68 9.75 0.88
N ASP A 343 -6.93 10.79 1.68
CA ASP A 343 -8.07 11.70 1.56
C ASP A 343 -8.10 12.45 0.21
N LYS A 344 -6.97 12.57 -0.47
CA LYS A 344 -6.85 13.28 -1.76
C LYS A 344 -7.03 12.37 -2.97
N TRP A 345 -6.92 11.05 -2.84
CA TRP A 345 -6.86 10.17 -4.01
C TRP A 345 -7.40 8.74 -3.84
N LEU A 346 -7.65 8.28 -2.63
CA LEU A 346 -8.30 6.99 -2.44
C LEU A 346 -9.78 7.13 -2.77
N VAL A 347 -10.23 6.28 -3.68
CA VAL A 347 -11.63 6.09 -4.04
C VAL A 347 -12.04 4.69 -3.64
N ASP A 348 -13.25 4.55 -3.09
CA ASP A 348 -13.79 3.25 -2.72
C ASP A 348 -14.09 2.44 -3.99
N PRO A 349 -13.38 1.31 -4.22
CA PRO A 349 -13.60 0.49 -5.41
C PRO A 349 -14.94 -0.28 -5.37
N LEU A 350 -15.61 -0.36 -4.21
CA LEU A 350 -16.83 -1.15 -4.00
C LEU A 350 -18.12 -0.36 -4.25
N THR A 351 -18.03 0.92 -4.66
CA THR A 351 -19.20 1.76 -4.98
C THR A 351 -19.83 1.48 -6.35
N GLU A 352 -19.61 0.29 -6.91
CA GLU A 352 -20.24 -0.20 -8.15
C GLU A 352 -20.81 -1.60 -8.01
#